data_AF-A0A4W2HHR4-F1
#
_entry.id   AF-A0A4W2HHR4-F1
#
_cell.length_a   1.000
_cell.length_b   1.000
_cell.length_c   1.000
_cell.angle_alpha   90.00
_cell.angle_beta   90.00
_cell.angle_gamma   90.00
#
_symmetry.space_group_name_H-M   'P 1'
#
loop_
_entity.id
_entity.type
_entity.pdbx_description
1 polymer ?
#
loop_
_entity_poly.entity_id
_entity_poly.type
_entity_poly.pdbx_seq_one_letter_code
_entity_poly.pdbx_strand_id
1 'polypeptide(L)'
;MLQTCRVLRSRAGPSPGSWQPLSFDGGAFHLKSTGELTRALLVLRLCAWPPLVTHGLALQAWSQRLLGSWLSGALLRASIYGQFVAGETAEEVRSCVLQLQNLGLRPLLAVPTEEEPDSAVKTGEAWYEGNLSAMLRCVDLSRGLLETPDPTGNALMQLKMTALMSTRLCKQLTSWVLRPGDSLELSPKRLAEAMDSGQDLQVSCLNTEQTRHLQASLSRLHRVVQHAQAQRVRLLVDAEYTSLNPALSLLVAALATRWNSSGEGGPWVWNTYQAYLKDTYERLRRDAEAADRAGLAFGVKLVRGAYLDKERETARLQGTEDPTQPDYEATSQSYSRCLELMLTQVSHRGPMCHLMVASHNEDSVRQATKRAGWLCCVQVHPLWLPGGGDPLPDPEGPGEPKCTTGCPQGTGAAQPRTSTEAAGAEPEGIPPLAPPGVMWSIKFLSCCPGSCLAPKPSLWGRAHLDLSQPKFGGSVAQEGSLDDPRAQRGH
;
A
#
# COMPACT_ATOMS: atom_id res chain seq x y z
N MET A 1 17.59 34.85 -37.23
CA MET A 1 17.75 34.84 -35.77
C MET A 1 16.47 35.39 -35.14
N LEU A 2 15.92 34.63 -34.19
CA LEU A 2 14.79 34.92 -33.29
C LEU A 2 13.37 34.91 -33.89
N GLN A 3 12.71 33.79 -33.57
CA GLN A 3 11.33 33.43 -33.83
C GLN A 3 10.33 34.29 -33.05
N THR A 4 9.25 34.57 -33.75
CA THR A 4 7.91 34.92 -33.30
C THR A 4 7.35 33.96 -32.24
N CYS A 5 6.74 34.50 -31.18
CA CYS A 5 5.61 33.89 -30.47
C CYS A 5 4.79 34.98 -29.76
N ARG A 6 3.82 35.55 -30.47
CA ARG A 6 2.74 36.35 -29.86
C ARG A 6 1.75 35.39 -29.22
N VAL A 7 1.52 35.63 -27.94
CA VAL A 7 0.55 35.01 -27.04
C VAL A 7 -0.85 35.02 -27.67
N LEU A 8 -1.38 33.84 -28.02
CA LEU A 8 -2.81 33.61 -28.17
C LEU A 8 -3.34 33.08 -26.83
N ARG A 9 -3.86 33.99 -26.00
CA ARG A 9 -4.73 33.63 -24.87
C ARG A 9 -6.05 33.13 -25.44
N SER A 10 -6.26 31.83 -25.48
CA SER A 10 -7.60 31.27 -25.60
C SER A 10 -8.34 31.53 -24.29
N ARG A 11 -9.39 32.37 -24.35
CA ARG A 11 -10.43 32.44 -23.31
C ARG A 11 -11.22 31.13 -23.37
N ALA A 12 -10.78 30.13 -22.64
CA ALA A 12 -11.66 29.02 -22.27
C ALA A 12 -12.56 29.53 -21.13
N GLY A 13 -13.86 29.69 -21.41
CA GLY A 13 -14.86 29.89 -20.36
C GLY A 13 -14.98 28.65 -19.46
N PRO A 14 -15.52 28.80 -18.23
CA PRO A 14 -15.61 27.70 -17.28
C PRO A 14 -16.58 26.62 -17.79
N SER A 15 -16.10 25.38 -17.87
CA SER A 15 -16.89 24.17 -18.14
C SER A 15 -17.88 23.88 -16.99
N PRO A 16 -19.04 23.24 -17.26
CA PRO A 16 -20.01 22.89 -16.23
C PRO A 16 -19.49 21.70 -15.43
N GLY A 17 -18.88 22.01 -14.29
CA GLY A 17 -18.21 21.08 -13.39
C GLY A 17 -17.24 21.88 -12.53
N SER A 18 -17.74 22.93 -11.86
CA SER A 18 -16.92 23.75 -10.97
C SER A 18 -16.37 22.88 -9.84
N TRP A 19 -15.06 22.69 -9.82
CA TRP A 19 -14.34 22.14 -8.67
C TRP A 19 -14.72 22.96 -7.43
N GLN A 20 -15.41 22.34 -6.49
CA GLN A 20 -15.60 22.92 -5.16
C GLN A 20 -14.23 22.87 -4.47
N PRO A 21 -13.70 24.00 -3.97
CA PRO A 21 -12.53 23.99 -3.11
C PRO A 21 -12.80 23.05 -1.93
N LEU A 22 -11.84 22.18 -1.59
CA LEU A 22 -11.93 21.40 -0.35
C LEU A 22 -12.02 22.38 0.84
N SER A 23 -13.13 22.28 1.58
CA SER A 23 -13.35 23.00 2.84
C SER A 23 -13.00 22.08 4.00
N PHE A 24 -12.15 22.55 4.91
CA PHE A 24 -11.79 21.86 6.15
C PHE A 24 -12.49 22.53 7.36
N ASP A 25 -13.76 22.88 7.18
CA ASP A 25 -14.61 23.56 8.18
C ASP A 25 -15.20 22.63 9.25
N GLY A 26 -14.80 21.36 9.26
CA GLY A 26 -15.38 20.34 10.14
C GLY A 26 -16.67 19.72 9.61
N GLY A 27 -17.14 20.09 8.41
CA GLY A 27 -18.26 19.51 7.68
C GLY A 27 -18.30 17.98 7.71
N ALA A 28 -17.13 17.35 7.57
CA ALA A 28 -16.95 15.90 7.58
C ALA A 28 -17.37 15.20 8.90
N PHE A 29 -17.44 15.93 10.01
CA PHE A 29 -17.81 15.39 11.32
C PHE A 29 -19.30 15.54 11.65
N HIS A 30 -20.10 16.25 10.85
CA HIS A 30 -21.54 16.43 11.09
C HIS A 30 -22.33 15.12 11.07
N LEU A 31 -21.78 14.09 10.40
CA LEU A 31 -22.37 12.76 10.31
C LEU A 31 -22.03 11.87 11.52
N LYS A 32 -21.20 12.37 12.45
CA LYS A 32 -20.78 11.64 13.65
C LYS A 32 -21.54 12.15 14.87
N SER A 33 -22.05 11.21 15.65
CA SER A 33 -22.67 11.52 16.93
C SER A 33 -21.64 12.01 17.94
N THR A 34 -22.07 12.83 18.90
CA THR A 34 -21.21 13.27 20.02
C THR A 34 -20.61 12.08 20.76
N GLY A 35 -21.36 10.99 20.94
CA GLY A 35 -20.85 9.76 21.55
C GLY A 35 -19.72 9.11 20.77
N GLU A 36 -19.82 9.04 19.44
CA GLU A 36 -18.72 8.55 18.59
C GLU A 36 -17.49 9.45 18.68
N LEU A 37 -17.66 10.77 18.69
CA LEU A 37 -16.56 11.72 18.80
C LEU A 37 -15.89 11.63 20.19
N THR A 38 -16.66 11.52 21.27
CA THR A 38 -16.14 11.33 22.63
C THR A 38 -15.38 10.01 22.76
N ARG A 39 -15.94 8.91 22.23
CA ARG A 39 -15.27 7.60 22.19
C ARG A 39 -13.97 7.69 21.41
N ALA A 40 -13.98 8.31 20.24
CA ALA A 40 -12.80 8.47 19.41
C ALA A 40 -11.70 9.27 20.12
N LEU A 41 -12.05 10.39 20.77
CA LEU A 41 -11.12 11.19 21.57
C LEU A 41 -10.53 10.36 22.73
N LEU A 42 -11.36 9.62 23.45
CA LEU A 42 -10.91 8.79 24.58
C LEU A 42 -9.97 7.68 24.11
N VAL A 43 -10.34 6.95 23.06
CA VAL A 43 -9.50 5.88 22.47
C VAL A 43 -8.17 6.45 22.00
N LEU A 44 -8.16 7.61 21.33
CA LEU A 44 -6.91 8.25 20.90
C LEU A 44 -6.02 8.66 22.07
N ARG A 45 -6.60 9.23 23.14
CA ARG A 45 -5.85 9.59 24.35
C ARG A 45 -5.27 8.36 25.04
N LEU A 46 -6.01 7.25 25.05
CA LEU A 46 -5.53 5.96 25.56
C LEU A 46 -4.39 5.42 24.70
N CYS A 47 -4.50 5.45 23.38
CA CYS A 47 -3.44 5.05 22.45
C CYS A 47 -2.20 5.96 22.53
N ALA A 48 -2.34 7.19 23.01
CA ALA A 48 -1.21 8.08 23.29
C ALA A 48 -0.49 7.75 24.62
N TRP A 49 -1.01 6.82 25.43
CA TRP A 49 -0.41 6.44 26.70
C TRP A 49 0.54 5.23 26.52
N PRO A 50 1.87 5.41 26.62
CA PRO A 50 2.84 4.38 26.24
C PRO A 50 2.71 3.04 27.01
N PRO A 51 2.41 3.00 28.32
CA PRO A 51 2.23 1.75 29.04
C PRO A 51 1.12 0.87 28.47
N LEU A 52 0.00 1.46 28.02
CA LEU A 52 -1.11 0.73 27.42
C LEU A 52 -0.71 0.11 26.08
N VAL A 53 -0.01 0.89 25.24
CA VAL A 53 0.42 0.42 23.92
C VAL A 53 1.49 -0.66 24.04
N THR A 54 2.45 -0.48 24.93
CA THR A 54 3.56 -1.43 25.12
C THR A 54 3.12 -2.76 25.74
N HIS A 55 2.10 -2.75 26.60
CA HIS A 55 1.60 -3.95 27.28
C HIS A 55 0.23 -4.42 26.78
N GLY A 56 -0.23 -3.94 25.63
CA GLY A 56 -1.60 -4.16 25.14
C GLY A 56 -1.99 -5.65 25.07
N LEU A 57 -1.11 -6.51 24.56
CA LEU A 57 -1.35 -7.96 24.49
C LEU A 57 -1.44 -8.62 25.86
N ALA A 58 -0.58 -8.22 26.80
CA ALA A 58 -0.62 -8.73 28.18
C ALA A 58 -1.88 -8.26 28.91
N LEU A 59 -2.26 -7.00 28.71
CA LEU A 59 -3.51 -6.43 29.25
C LEU A 59 -4.74 -7.09 28.65
N GLN A 60 -4.71 -7.42 27.37
CA GLN A 60 -5.77 -8.18 26.71
C GLN A 60 -5.87 -9.59 27.26
N ALA A 61 -4.76 -10.31 27.37
CA ALA A 61 -4.74 -11.66 27.96
C ALA A 61 -5.22 -11.65 29.42
N TRP A 62 -4.80 -10.65 30.20
CA TRP A 62 -5.26 -10.44 31.57
C TRP A 62 -6.77 -10.11 31.62
N SER A 63 -7.25 -9.24 30.74
CA SER A 63 -8.67 -8.89 30.62
C SER A 63 -9.52 -10.13 30.28
N GLN A 64 -9.07 -10.96 29.35
CA GLN A 64 -9.75 -12.21 28.99
C GLN A 64 -9.74 -13.20 30.16
N ARG A 65 -8.66 -13.27 30.94
CA ARG A 65 -8.56 -14.14 32.12
C ARG A 65 -9.45 -13.66 33.27
N LEU A 66 -9.60 -12.35 33.45
CA LEU A 66 -10.39 -11.77 34.55
C LEU A 66 -11.89 -11.70 34.22
N LEU A 67 -12.24 -11.20 33.04
CA LEU A 67 -13.62 -10.90 32.64
C LEU A 67 -14.25 -12.01 31.78
N GLY A 68 -13.44 -12.95 31.29
CA GLY A 68 -13.85 -13.91 30.27
C GLY A 68 -13.81 -13.33 28.85
N SER A 69 -13.78 -14.22 27.85
CA SER A 69 -13.67 -13.86 26.43
C SER A 69 -14.86 -13.03 25.93
N TRP A 70 -16.06 -13.30 26.42
CA TRP A 70 -17.27 -12.62 25.97
C TRP A 70 -17.32 -11.15 26.44
N LEU A 71 -17.13 -10.88 27.73
CA LEU A 71 -17.13 -9.51 28.27
C LEU A 71 -15.92 -8.72 27.79
N SER A 72 -14.72 -9.33 27.80
CA SER A 72 -13.51 -8.69 27.28
C SER A 72 -13.68 -8.31 25.81
N GLY A 73 -14.21 -9.23 24.98
CA GLY A 73 -14.52 -8.96 23.59
C GLY A 73 -15.60 -7.89 23.38
N ALA A 74 -16.64 -7.86 24.22
CA ALA A 74 -17.67 -6.83 24.17
C ALA A 74 -17.10 -5.44 24.51
N LEU A 75 -16.23 -5.34 25.52
CA LEU A 75 -15.55 -4.10 25.90
C LEU A 75 -14.59 -3.60 24.81
N LEU A 76 -13.80 -4.50 24.21
CA LEU A 76 -12.91 -4.16 23.11
C LEU A 76 -13.71 -3.68 21.88
N ARG A 77 -14.81 -4.35 21.55
CA ARG A 77 -15.75 -3.92 20.49
C ARG A 77 -16.36 -2.56 20.76
N ALA A 78 -16.78 -2.28 21.98
CA ALA A 78 -17.35 -0.98 22.35
C ALA A 78 -16.32 0.17 22.37
N SER A 79 -15.01 -0.14 22.38
CA SER A 79 -13.93 0.85 22.53
C SER A 79 -13.01 0.90 21.32
N ILE A 80 -11.86 0.20 21.37
CA ILE A 80 -10.76 0.24 20.41
C ILE A 80 -11.16 -0.43 19.09
N TYR A 81 -11.79 -1.61 19.13
CA TYR A 81 -12.13 -2.33 17.91
C TYR A 81 -13.23 -1.60 17.14
N GLY A 82 -14.28 -1.12 17.81
CA GLY A 82 -15.29 -0.27 17.15
C GLY A 82 -14.76 1.06 16.61
N GLN A 83 -13.50 1.44 16.89
CA GLN A 83 -12.85 2.62 16.32
C GLN A 83 -12.04 2.29 15.05
N PHE A 84 -11.38 1.12 15.01
CA PHE A 84 -10.37 0.81 13.99
C PHE A 84 -10.70 -0.41 13.11
N VAL A 85 -11.66 -1.23 13.53
CA VAL A 85 -12.05 -2.49 12.89
C VAL A 85 -13.42 -2.32 12.27
N ALA A 86 -13.54 -2.75 11.02
CA ALA A 86 -14.79 -2.64 10.27
C ALA A 86 -15.85 -3.66 10.69
N GLY A 87 -15.39 -4.81 11.19
CA GLY A 87 -16.19 -5.94 11.62
C GLY A 87 -15.33 -7.18 11.80
N GLU A 88 -15.88 -8.16 12.51
CA GLU A 88 -15.29 -9.50 12.66
C GLU A 88 -15.87 -10.48 11.63
N THR A 89 -17.07 -10.18 11.10
CA THR A 89 -17.74 -10.99 10.07
C THR A 89 -17.78 -10.27 8.72
N ALA A 90 -17.95 -11.02 7.63
CA ALA A 90 -18.08 -10.45 6.29
C ALA A 90 -19.33 -9.55 6.18
N GLU A 91 -20.40 -9.89 6.88
CA GLU A 91 -21.65 -9.13 6.93
C GLU A 91 -21.47 -7.79 7.65
N GLU A 92 -20.76 -7.76 8.77
CA GLU A 92 -20.43 -6.53 9.50
C GLU A 92 -19.57 -5.60 8.64
N VAL A 93 -18.53 -6.15 8.00
CA VAL A 93 -17.66 -5.40 7.09
C VAL A 93 -18.48 -4.85 5.91
N ARG A 94 -19.37 -5.65 5.32
CA ARG A 94 -20.24 -5.19 4.22
C ARG A 94 -21.16 -4.06 4.65
N SER A 95 -21.79 -4.17 5.82
CA SER A 95 -22.63 -3.11 6.38
C SER A 95 -21.84 -1.82 6.57
N CYS A 96 -20.66 -1.91 7.18
CA CYS A 96 -19.77 -0.76 7.37
C CYS A 96 -19.37 -0.11 6.03
N VAL A 97 -19.00 -0.91 5.03
CA VAL A 97 -18.62 -0.43 3.70
C VAL A 97 -19.77 0.28 2.99
N LEU A 98 -20.98 -0.29 3.03
CA LEU A 98 -22.16 0.33 2.42
C LEU A 98 -22.48 1.69 3.05
N GLN A 99 -22.38 1.80 4.39
CA GLN A 99 -22.54 3.08 5.07
C GLN A 99 -21.55 4.14 4.57
N LEU A 100 -20.30 3.76 4.31
CA LEU A 100 -19.26 4.67 3.84
C LEU A 100 -19.43 5.04 2.36
N GLN A 101 -19.85 4.09 1.53
CA GLN A 101 -20.15 4.33 0.14
C GLN A 101 -21.32 5.31 -0.04
N ASN A 102 -22.32 5.25 0.85
CA ASN A 102 -23.41 6.24 0.88
C ASN A 102 -22.92 7.66 1.21
N LEU A 103 -21.73 7.81 1.80
CA LEU A 103 -21.07 9.09 2.05
C LEU A 103 -20.10 9.50 0.93
N GLY A 104 -20.09 8.76 -0.19
CA GLY A 104 -19.17 8.99 -1.31
C GLY A 104 -17.73 8.55 -1.05
N LEU A 105 -17.48 7.80 0.04
CA LEU A 105 -16.16 7.27 0.37
C LEU A 105 -15.98 5.88 -0.22
N ARG A 106 -14.79 5.61 -0.77
CA ARG A 106 -14.40 4.27 -1.21
C ARG A 106 -13.50 3.64 -0.16
N PRO A 107 -13.95 2.59 0.55
CA PRO A 107 -13.11 1.92 1.52
C PRO A 107 -12.07 1.02 0.83
N LEU A 108 -10.96 0.86 1.53
CA LEU A 108 -9.81 0.03 1.21
C LEU A 108 -9.69 -1.00 2.32
N LEU A 109 -9.87 -2.28 1.99
CA LEU A 109 -9.72 -3.35 2.97
C LEU A 109 -8.25 -3.69 3.18
N ALA A 110 -7.91 -4.02 4.42
CA ALA A 110 -6.58 -4.48 4.80
C ALA A 110 -6.69 -5.71 5.71
N VAL A 111 -5.78 -6.67 5.51
CA VAL A 111 -5.50 -7.72 6.48
C VAL A 111 -4.36 -7.18 7.37
N PRO A 112 -4.61 -6.85 8.65
CA PRO A 112 -3.64 -6.16 9.51
C PRO A 112 -2.60 -7.12 10.10
N THR A 113 -2.23 -8.16 9.36
CA THR A 113 -1.25 -9.16 9.79
C THR A 113 0.13 -8.76 9.27
N GLU A 114 1.13 -8.89 10.12
CA GLU A 114 2.55 -8.71 9.80
C GLU A 114 3.40 -9.57 10.73
N GLU A 115 4.62 -9.91 10.32
CA GLU A 115 5.60 -10.51 11.22
C GLU A 115 6.50 -9.39 11.77
N GLU A 116 6.58 -9.28 13.11
CA GLU A 116 7.51 -8.32 13.72
C GLU A 116 8.95 -8.84 13.64
N PRO A 117 9.92 -8.03 13.15
CA PRO A 117 11.31 -8.40 13.13
C PRO A 117 11.84 -8.77 14.51
N ASP A 118 12.66 -9.82 14.58
CA ASP A 118 13.34 -10.27 15.79
C ASP A 118 12.41 -10.74 16.92
N SER A 119 11.14 -11.02 16.60
CA SER A 119 10.20 -11.67 17.52
C SER A 119 10.70 -13.06 17.94
N ALA A 120 10.57 -13.39 19.22
CA ALA A 120 10.89 -14.71 19.76
C ALA A 120 9.90 -15.80 19.31
N VAL A 121 8.74 -15.40 18.77
CA VAL A 121 7.71 -16.32 18.28
C VAL A 121 8.14 -16.88 16.92
N LYS A 122 8.42 -18.19 16.87
CA LYS A 122 8.71 -18.87 15.61
C LYS A 122 7.43 -18.97 14.77
N THR A 123 7.40 -18.28 13.64
CA THR A 123 6.39 -18.49 12.59
C THR A 123 6.80 -19.67 11.71
N GLY A 124 5.82 -20.41 11.19
CA GLY A 124 6.05 -21.57 10.32
C GLY A 124 5.21 -21.48 9.05
N GLU A 125 5.48 -22.35 8.08
CA GLU A 125 4.79 -22.35 6.78
C GLU A 125 3.25 -22.37 6.91
N ALA A 126 2.71 -23.13 7.87
CA ALA A 126 1.26 -23.19 8.11
C ALA A 126 0.65 -21.83 8.47
N TRP A 127 1.40 -20.98 9.18
CA TRP A 127 0.95 -19.61 9.51
C TRP A 127 0.86 -18.75 8.25
N TYR A 128 1.87 -18.82 7.37
CA TYR A 128 1.86 -18.10 6.09
C TYR A 128 0.77 -18.61 5.14
N GLU A 129 0.46 -19.90 5.12
CA GLU A 129 -0.67 -20.45 4.35
C GLU A 129 -2.03 -20.00 4.91
N GLY A 130 -2.16 -19.90 6.23
CA GLY A 130 -3.32 -19.32 6.89
C GLY A 130 -3.54 -17.85 6.50
N ASN A 131 -2.46 -17.07 6.47
CA ASN A 131 -2.46 -15.67 6.05
C ASN A 131 -2.80 -15.52 4.57
N LEU A 132 -2.24 -16.37 3.70
CA LEU A 132 -2.64 -16.45 2.28
C LEU A 132 -4.15 -16.64 2.16
N SER A 133 -4.70 -17.59 2.90
CA SER A 133 -6.15 -17.86 2.88
C SER A 133 -6.97 -16.65 3.34
N ALA A 134 -6.50 -15.91 4.35
CA ALA A 134 -7.12 -14.67 4.80
C ALA A 134 -7.04 -13.56 3.74
N MET A 135 -5.91 -13.42 3.04
CA MET A 135 -5.75 -12.46 1.96
C MET A 135 -6.64 -12.76 0.75
N LEU A 136 -6.78 -14.03 0.36
CA LEU A 136 -7.69 -14.42 -0.73
C LEU A 136 -9.15 -14.08 -0.37
N ARG A 137 -9.58 -14.37 0.86
CA ARG A 137 -10.91 -13.94 1.35
C ARG A 137 -11.07 -12.43 1.36
N CYS A 138 -10.01 -11.68 1.67
CA CYS A 138 -10.02 -10.22 1.61
C CYS A 138 -10.28 -9.70 0.20
N VAL A 139 -9.66 -10.34 -0.80
CA VAL A 139 -9.85 -10.02 -2.22
C VAL A 139 -11.30 -10.28 -2.63
N ASP A 140 -11.85 -11.43 -2.27
CA ASP A 140 -13.25 -11.78 -2.57
C ASP A 140 -14.22 -10.77 -1.94
N LEU A 141 -13.98 -10.43 -0.67
CA LEU A 141 -14.78 -9.42 0.03
C LEU A 141 -14.64 -8.06 -0.66
N SER A 142 -13.42 -7.60 -0.95
CA SER A 142 -13.16 -6.33 -1.64
C SER A 142 -13.92 -6.22 -2.96
N ARG A 143 -14.03 -7.31 -3.72
CA ARG A 143 -14.79 -7.35 -4.98
C ARG A 143 -16.30 -7.32 -4.75
N GLY A 144 -16.79 -8.10 -3.78
CA GLY A 144 -18.21 -8.18 -3.43
C GLY A 144 -18.81 -6.86 -2.92
N LEU A 145 -17.96 -5.92 -2.52
CA LEU A 145 -18.34 -4.60 -2.02
C LEU A 145 -18.55 -3.55 -3.11
N LEU A 146 -18.19 -3.82 -4.37
CA LEU A 146 -18.45 -2.92 -5.49
C LEU A 146 -19.85 -3.23 -6.08
N GLU A 147 -20.89 -2.62 -5.52
CA GLU A 147 -22.28 -2.83 -6.01
C GLU A 147 -22.59 -2.06 -7.30
N THR A 148 -21.85 -1.00 -7.63
CA THR A 148 -22.01 -0.28 -8.90
C THR A 148 -20.90 -0.68 -9.89
N PRO A 149 -21.25 -1.22 -11.07
CA PRO A 149 -20.29 -1.48 -12.13
C PRO A 149 -19.93 -0.14 -12.78
N ASP A 150 -19.09 0.65 -12.10
CA ASP A 150 -18.29 1.66 -12.78
C ASP A 150 -17.38 0.91 -13.76
N PRO A 151 -17.42 1.20 -15.08
CA PRO A 151 -16.57 0.54 -16.08
C PRO A 151 -15.06 0.62 -15.76
N THR A 152 -14.67 1.53 -14.85
CA THR A 152 -13.29 1.78 -14.42
C THR A 152 -13.00 1.42 -12.95
N GLY A 153 -14.01 0.97 -12.19
CA GLY A 153 -13.94 0.82 -10.74
C GLY A 153 -13.22 -0.45 -10.29
N ASN A 154 -11.90 -0.41 -10.18
CA ASN A 154 -11.16 -1.47 -9.49
C ASN A 154 -11.20 -1.23 -7.97
N ALA A 155 -11.46 -2.29 -7.21
CA ALA A 155 -11.29 -2.25 -5.76
C ALA A 155 -9.81 -2.20 -5.43
N LEU A 156 -9.49 -1.74 -4.23
CA LEU A 156 -8.12 -1.68 -3.73
C LEU A 156 -8.06 -2.53 -2.45
N MET A 157 -6.93 -3.20 -2.22
CA MET A 157 -6.64 -3.92 -0.99
C MET A 157 -5.20 -3.65 -0.56
N GLN A 158 -4.97 -3.54 0.74
CA GLN A 158 -3.62 -3.48 1.30
C GLN A 158 -3.08 -4.85 1.67
N LEU A 159 -1.79 -5.03 1.39
CA LEU A 159 -1.03 -6.24 1.66
C LEU A 159 0.30 -5.87 2.32
N LYS A 160 0.69 -6.62 3.35
CA LYS A 160 2.03 -6.58 3.94
C LYS A 160 2.79 -7.84 3.54
N MET A 161 4.03 -7.69 3.12
CA MET A 161 4.81 -8.81 2.58
C MET A 161 5.17 -9.79 3.68
N THR A 162 5.49 -9.29 4.87
CA THR A 162 5.87 -10.13 6.03
C THR A 162 4.74 -11.00 6.57
N ALA A 163 3.51 -10.81 6.10
CA ALA A 163 2.42 -11.76 6.36
C ALA A 163 2.49 -13.03 5.50
N LEU A 164 3.28 -13.02 4.41
CA LEU A 164 3.41 -14.16 3.48
C LEU A 164 4.84 -14.72 3.41
N MET A 165 5.80 -14.04 4.03
CA MET A 165 7.21 -14.45 4.06
C MET A 165 7.90 -13.98 5.34
N SER A 166 8.97 -14.66 5.74
CA SER A 166 9.68 -14.30 6.97
C SER A 166 10.54 -13.06 6.85
N THR A 167 10.52 -12.24 7.90
CA THR A 167 11.39 -11.09 8.15
C THR A 167 12.86 -11.49 8.11
N ARG A 168 13.22 -12.68 8.59
CA ARG A 168 14.60 -13.21 8.51
C ARG A 168 15.06 -13.37 7.07
N LEU A 169 14.23 -13.97 6.20
CA LEU A 169 14.53 -14.09 4.78
C LEU A 169 14.62 -12.70 4.14
N CYS A 170 13.68 -11.80 4.43
CA CYS A 170 13.72 -10.42 3.94
C CYS A 170 15.03 -9.71 4.32
N LYS A 171 15.50 -9.82 5.56
CA LYS A 171 16.78 -9.23 6.01
C LYS A 171 17.97 -9.79 5.21
N GLN A 172 18.00 -11.10 4.98
CA GLN A 172 19.06 -11.72 4.19
C GLN A 172 19.05 -11.24 2.74
N LEU A 173 17.88 -11.21 2.11
CA LEU A 173 17.70 -10.67 0.76
C LEU A 173 18.12 -9.20 0.69
N THR A 174 17.72 -8.38 1.66
CA THR A 174 18.15 -6.96 1.75
C THR A 174 19.67 -6.85 1.80
N SER A 175 20.33 -7.66 2.63
CA SER A 175 21.80 -7.65 2.76
C SER A 175 22.52 -8.00 1.46
N TRP A 176 21.85 -8.74 0.56
CA TRP A 176 22.37 -9.06 -0.77
C TRP A 176 22.07 -7.96 -1.77
N VAL A 177 20.84 -7.43 -1.79
CA VAL A 177 20.40 -6.35 -2.69
C VAL A 177 21.25 -5.09 -2.52
N LEU A 178 21.72 -4.82 -1.30
CA LEU A 178 22.55 -3.65 -1.02
C LEU A 178 24.03 -3.82 -1.39
N ARG A 179 24.49 -5.00 -1.85
CA ARG A 179 25.89 -5.22 -2.24
C ARG A 179 26.17 -4.61 -3.62
N PRO A 180 27.23 -3.79 -3.77
CA PRO A 180 27.65 -3.30 -5.07
C PRO A 180 28.16 -4.43 -5.97
N GLY A 181 27.65 -4.54 -7.20
CA GLY A 181 28.25 -5.37 -8.27
C GLY A 181 27.66 -6.77 -8.52
N ASP A 182 26.88 -7.35 -7.60
CA ASP A 182 26.46 -8.78 -7.67
C ASP A 182 24.95 -8.99 -7.95
N SER A 183 24.23 -8.01 -8.48
CA SER A 183 22.76 -8.02 -8.54
C SER A 183 22.12 -8.81 -9.70
N LEU A 184 22.87 -9.66 -10.42
CA LEU A 184 22.31 -10.48 -11.51
C LEU A 184 21.53 -11.71 -11.00
N GLU A 185 21.85 -12.20 -9.80
CA GLU A 185 21.13 -13.33 -9.19
C GLU A 185 19.71 -12.96 -8.76
N LEU A 186 19.55 -11.75 -8.22
CA LEU A 186 18.29 -11.24 -7.70
C LEU A 186 17.84 -10.02 -8.51
N SER A 187 17.26 -10.28 -9.68
CA SER A 187 16.62 -9.25 -10.50
C SER A 187 15.10 -9.41 -10.52
N PRO A 188 14.34 -8.32 -10.72
CA PRO A 188 12.88 -8.38 -10.87
C PRO A 188 12.42 -9.41 -11.91
N LYS A 189 13.14 -9.51 -13.04
CA LYS A 189 12.83 -10.45 -14.13
C LYS A 189 12.98 -11.90 -13.70
N ARG A 190 14.10 -12.26 -13.07
CA ARG A 190 14.34 -13.65 -12.62
C ARG A 190 13.36 -14.08 -11.54
N LEU A 191 12.99 -13.17 -10.63
CA LEU A 191 11.97 -13.45 -9.63
C LEU A 191 10.59 -13.63 -10.27
N ALA A 192 10.24 -12.82 -11.28
CA ALA A 192 9.01 -12.98 -12.05
C ALA A 192 8.96 -14.33 -12.80
N GLU A 193 10.07 -14.72 -13.45
CA GLU A 193 10.20 -16.02 -14.14
C GLU A 193 10.09 -17.21 -13.16
N ALA A 194 10.66 -17.08 -11.96
CA ALA A 194 10.53 -18.10 -10.90
C ALA A 194 9.07 -18.23 -10.43
N MET A 195 8.32 -17.13 -10.33
CA MET A 195 6.90 -17.17 -10.00
C MET A 195 6.07 -17.90 -11.07
N ASP A 196 6.36 -17.70 -12.36
CA ASP A 196 5.62 -18.33 -13.46
C ASP A 196 5.97 -19.81 -13.65
N SER A 197 7.25 -20.15 -13.59
CA SER A 197 7.73 -21.51 -13.81
C SER A 197 7.54 -22.41 -12.60
N GLY A 198 7.41 -21.82 -11.40
CA GLY A 198 7.43 -22.54 -10.13
C GLY A 198 8.78 -23.17 -9.80
N GLN A 199 9.84 -22.87 -10.56
CA GLN A 199 11.17 -23.45 -10.36
C GLN A 199 11.94 -22.75 -9.22
N ASP A 200 12.78 -23.52 -8.54
CA ASP A 200 13.64 -23.04 -7.47
C ASP A 200 14.63 -22.01 -8.01
N LEU A 201 14.54 -20.78 -7.50
CA LEU A 201 15.55 -19.77 -7.75
C LEU A 201 16.76 -20.03 -6.84
N GLN A 202 17.83 -20.56 -7.42
CA GLN A 202 19.09 -20.68 -6.69
C GLN A 202 19.73 -19.31 -6.52
N VAL A 203 19.87 -18.89 -5.26
CA VAL A 203 20.51 -17.64 -4.84
C VAL A 203 21.65 -18.02 -3.91
N SER A 204 22.86 -17.58 -4.24
CA SER A 204 24.09 -17.99 -3.53
C SER A 204 24.09 -17.67 -2.04
N CYS A 205 23.32 -16.68 -1.60
CA CYS A 205 23.21 -16.27 -0.20
C CYS A 205 22.21 -17.07 0.64
N LEU A 206 21.47 -18.00 0.04
CA LEU A 206 20.42 -18.77 0.69
C LEU A 206 20.82 -20.24 0.83
N ASN A 207 20.53 -20.82 1.99
CA ASN A 207 20.62 -22.26 2.18
C ASN A 207 19.37 -22.98 1.63
N THR A 208 19.38 -24.31 1.59
CA THR A 208 18.28 -25.11 1.03
C THR A 208 16.92 -24.83 1.68
N GLU A 209 16.87 -24.59 3.00
CA GLU A 209 15.62 -24.27 3.70
C GLU A 209 15.11 -22.87 3.29
N GLN A 210 16.02 -21.90 3.21
CA GLN A 210 15.71 -20.52 2.81
C GLN A 210 15.30 -20.43 1.35
N THR A 211 15.93 -21.18 0.45
CA THR A 211 15.53 -21.27 -0.96
C THR A 211 14.12 -21.84 -1.09
N ARG A 212 13.80 -22.91 -0.35
CA ARG A 212 12.45 -23.48 -0.32
C ARG A 212 11.43 -22.48 0.24
N HIS A 213 11.77 -21.79 1.33
CA HIS A 213 10.89 -20.77 1.91
C HIS A 213 10.69 -19.57 0.97
N LEU A 214 11.73 -19.14 0.24
CA LEU A 214 11.63 -18.11 -0.78
C LEU A 214 10.67 -18.54 -1.89
N GLN A 215 10.82 -19.75 -2.42
CA GLN A 215 9.94 -20.27 -3.47
C GLN A 215 8.48 -20.36 -2.98
N ALA A 216 8.24 -20.87 -1.78
CA ALA A 216 6.91 -20.91 -1.18
C ALA A 216 6.32 -19.49 -1.04
N SER A 217 7.14 -18.53 -0.58
CA SER A 217 6.75 -17.12 -0.48
C SER A 217 6.40 -16.49 -1.83
N LEU A 218 7.21 -16.74 -2.87
CA LEU A 218 6.95 -16.29 -4.24
C LEU A 218 5.64 -16.89 -4.78
N SER A 219 5.40 -18.17 -4.53
CA SER A 219 4.15 -18.85 -4.91
C SER A 219 2.93 -18.21 -4.22
N ARG A 220 3.00 -17.93 -2.91
CA ARG A 220 1.91 -17.22 -2.19
C ARG A 220 1.64 -15.84 -2.79
N LEU A 221 2.69 -15.05 -2.99
CA LEU A 221 2.58 -13.70 -3.56
C LEU A 221 1.97 -13.74 -4.96
N HIS A 222 2.45 -14.65 -5.81
CA HIS A 222 1.92 -14.85 -7.15
C HIS A 222 0.43 -15.23 -7.11
N ARG A 223 0.03 -16.17 -6.24
CA ARG A 223 -1.37 -16.58 -6.08
C ARG A 223 -2.28 -15.44 -5.63
N VAL A 224 -1.84 -14.61 -4.68
CA VAL A 224 -2.64 -13.44 -4.24
C VAL A 224 -2.82 -12.45 -5.39
N VAL A 225 -1.76 -12.13 -6.12
CA VAL A 225 -1.83 -11.16 -7.22
C VAL A 225 -2.65 -11.68 -8.39
N GLN A 226 -2.49 -12.96 -8.74
CA GLN A 226 -3.29 -13.63 -9.76
C GLN A 226 -4.78 -13.61 -9.41
N HIS A 227 -5.13 -13.96 -8.16
CA HIS A 227 -6.52 -13.93 -7.69
C HIS A 227 -7.06 -12.49 -7.66
N ALA A 228 -6.28 -11.53 -7.18
CA ALA A 228 -6.65 -10.12 -7.16
C ALA A 228 -6.91 -9.57 -8.56
N GLN A 229 -6.05 -9.87 -9.55
CA GLN A 229 -6.25 -9.48 -10.94
C GLN A 229 -7.56 -10.07 -11.50
N ALA A 230 -7.80 -11.38 -11.29
CA ALA A 230 -9.02 -12.05 -11.72
C ALA A 230 -10.29 -11.42 -11.09
N GLN A 231 -10.19 -10.99 -9.84
CA GLN A 231 -11.27 -10.29 -9.12
C GLN A 231 -11.27 -8.77 -9.33
N ARG A 232 -10.44 -8.22 -10.23
CA ARG A 232 -10.31 -6.77 -10.46
C ARG A 232 -10.01 -5.93 -9.21
N VAL A 233 -9.21 -6.49 -8.31
CA VAL A 233 -8.69 -5.85 -7.10
C VAL A 233 -7.22 -5.47 -7.33
N ARG A 234 -6.88 -4.20 -7.12
CA ARG A 234 -5.50 -3.69 -7.16
C ARG A 234 -4.89 -3.81 -5.76
N LEU A 235 -3.64 -4.29 -5.69
CA LEU A 235 -2.93 -4.55 -4.44
C LEU A 235 -1.96 -3.42 -4.12
N LEU A 236 -2.06 -2.88 -2.91
CA LEU A 236 -1.15 -1.90 -2.35
C LEU A 236 -0.23 -2.58 -1.35
N VAL A 237 1.03 -2.74 -1.75
CA VAL A 237 2.04 -3.32 -0.88
C VAL A 237 2.53 -2.23 0.07
N ASP A 238 2.34 -2.48 1.36
CA ASP A 238 2.77 -1.58 2.42
C ASP A 238 4.30 -1.65 2.58
N ALA A 239 4.90 -0.47 2.82
CA ALA A 239 6.28 -0.38 3.24
C ALA A 239 6.35 -0.64 4.75
N GLU A 240 7.40 -1.34 5.17
CA GLU A 240 7.58 -1.81 6.53
C GLU A 240 8.86 -1.17 7.10
N TYR A 241 9.75 -1.95 7.69
CA TYR A 241 11.01 -1.49 8.28
C TYR A 241 12.11 -1.27 7.24
N THR A 242 13.01 -0.32 7.47
CA THR A 242 14.13 -0.01 6.55
C THR A 242 15.03 -1.22 6.29
N SER A 243 15.21 -2.09 7.29
CA SER A 243 15.96 -3.34 7.17
C SER A 243 15.33 -4.38 6.22
N LEU A 244 14.04 -4.24 5.91
CA LEU A 244 13.30 -5.15 5.02
C LEU A 244 13.01 -4.52 3.65
N ASN A 245 12.77 -3.20 3.63
CA ASN A 245 12.25 -2.48 2.46
C ASN A 245 13.02 -2.70 1.15
N PRO A 246 14.37 -2.87 1.11
CA PRO A 246 15.07 -3.21 -0.12
C PRO A 246 14.62 -4.55 -0.73
N ALA A 247 14.48 -5.61 0.08
CA ALA A 247 13.93 -6.89 -0.37
C ALA A 247 12.46 -6.76 -0.77
N LEU A 248 11.65 -6.06 0.02
CA LEU A 248 10.23 -5.86 -0.31
C LEU A 248 10.06 -5.11 -1.63
N SER A 249 10.83 -4.05 -1.86
CA SER A 249 10.80 -3.27 -3.09
C SER A 249 11.23 -4.09 -4.30
N LEU A 250 12.23 -4.97 -4.15
CA LEU A 250 12.63 -5.92 -5.19
C LEU A 250 11.49 -6.88 -5.55
N LEU A 251 10.79 -7.44 -4.55
CA LEU A 251 9.65 -8.33 -4.77
C LEU A 251 8.48 -7.61 -5.42
N VAL A 252 8.19 -6.37 -5.02
CA VAL A 252 7.19 -5.52 -5.67
C VAL A 252 7.57 -5.24 -7.13
N ALA A 253 8.84 -4.95 -7.41
CA ALA A 253 9.33 -4.76 -8.77
C ALA A 253 9.20 -6.05 -9.61
N ALA A 254 9.43 -7.22 -9.02
CA ALA A 254 9.23 -8.51 -9.69
C ALA A 254 7.75 -8.73 -10.03
N LEU A 255 6.86 -8.50 -9.07
CA LEU A 255 5.42 -8.55 -9.29
C LEU A 255 4.96 -7.54 -10.34
N ALA A 256 5.47 -6.31 -10.32
CA ALA A 256 5.16 -5.29 -11.32
C ALA A 256 5.68 -5.70 -12.70
N THR A 257 6.87 -6.30 -12.79
CA THR A 257 7.41 -6.84 -14.05
C THR A 257 6.46 -7.87 -14.66
N ARG A 258 5.82 -8.68 -13.81
CA ARG A 258 4.90 -9.72 -14.25
C ARG A 258 3.48 -9.25 -14.56
N TRP A 259 2.97 -8.31 -13.76
CA TRP A 259 1.55 -7.99 -13.72
C TRP A 259 1.22 -6.55 -14.12
N ASN A 260 2.17 -5.61 -14.15
CA ASN A 260 1.89 -4.20 -14.45
C ASN A 260 2.17 -3.81 -15.92
N SER A 261 2.09 -4.75 -16.85
CA SER A 261 2.24 -4.47 -18.28
C SER A 261 1.19 -3.45 -18.77
N SER A 262 1.58 -2.57 -19.69
CA SER A 262 0.73 -1.47 -20.21
C SER A 262 -0.60 -1.94 -20.82
N GLY A 263 -0.64 -3.14 -21.38
CA GLY A 263 -1.82 -3.71 -22.03
C GLY A 263 -2.92 -4.21 -21.09
N GLU A 264 -2.65 -4.35 -19.78
CA GLU A 264 -3.57 -5.01 -18.84
C GLU A 264 -4.36 -4.06 -17.94
N GLY A 265 -4.36 -2.75 -18.23
CA GLY A 265 -5.10 -1.77 -17.44
C GLY A 265 -4.58 -1.58 -16.01
N GLY A 266 -3.29 -1.88 -15.78
CA GLY A 266 -2.58 -1.75 -14.51
C GLY A 266 -2.47 -0.30 -14.00
N PRO A 267 -1.67 -0.03 -12.95
CA PRO A 267 -0.91 -0.98 -12.15
C PRO A 267 -1.83 -1.83 -11.27
N TRP A 268 -1.57 -3.14 -11.28
CA TRP A 268 -2.21 -4.13 -10.42
C TRP A 268 -1.51 -4.24 -9.07
N VAL A 269 -0.19 -4.04 -9.05
CA VAL A 269 0.62 -4.02 -7.83
C VAL A 269 1.24 -2.64 -7.64
N TRP A 270 1.03 -2.06 -6.47
CA TRP A 270 1.50 -0.73 -6.11
C TRP A 270 2.54 -0.84 -4.99
N ASN A 271 3.51 0.07 -4.99
CA ASN A 271 4.50 0.19 -3.93
C ASN A 271 4.21 1.38 -3.03
N THR A 272 4.60 1.30 -1.76
CA THR A 272 4.47 2.38 -0.78
C THR A 272 5.81 3.07 -0.53
N TYR A 273 5.84 4.40 -0.53
CA TYR A 273 7.04 5.21 -0.30
C TYR A 273 6.86 6.06 0.95
N GLN A 274 7.82 5.94 1.89
CA GLN A 274 7.77 6.58 3.20
C GLN A 274 8.62 7.85 3.24
N ALA A 275 8.00 9.03 3.15
CA ALA A 275 8.70 10.31 3.02
C ALA A 275 9.55 10.72 4.25
N TYR A 276 9.35 10.07 5.40
CA TYR A 276 10.20 10.25 6.59
C TYR A 276 11.60 9.67 6.43
N LEU A 277 11.91 8.89 5.39
CA LEU A 277 13.28 8.41 5.13
C LEU A 277 14.03 9.42 4.26
N LYS A 278 15.31 9.62 4.58
CA LYS A 278 16.20 10.54 3.86
C LYS A 278 16.35 10.20 2.37
N ASP A 279 16.30 8.92 2.02
CA ASP A 279 16.57 8.42 0.66
C ASP A 279 15.32 8.28 -0.23
N THR A 280 14.11 8.53 0.31
CA THR A 280 12.84 8.25 -0.37
C THR A 280 12.68 8.99 -1.69
N TYR A 281 13.07 10.26 -1.75
CA TYR A 281 12.97 11.05 -2.97
C TYR A 281 13.78 10.42 -4.13
N GLU A 282 15.04 10.08 -3.87
CA GLU A 282 15.92 9.47 -4.89
C GLU A 282 15.48 8.05 -5.25
N ARG A 283 15.01 7.26 -4.28
CA ARG A 283 14.46 5.93 -4.55
C ARG A 283 13.22 6.01 -5.43
N LEU A 284 12.27 6.88 -5.09
CA LEU A 284 11.04 7.09 -5.85
C LEU A 284 11.33 7.55 -7.28
N ARG A 285 12.28 8.47 -7.46
CA ARG A 285 12.74 8.91 -8.78
C ARG A 285 13.30 7.76 -9.61
N ARG A 286 14.23 6.98 -9.04
CA ARG A 286 14.86 5.84 -9.71
C ARG A 286 13.86 4.78 -10.12
N ASP A 287 12.90 4.46 -9.24
CA ASP A 287 11.89 3.45 -9.50
C ASP A 287 10.89 3.89 -10.57
N ALA A 288 10.49 5.18 -10.57
CA ALA A 288 9.64 5.75 -11.61
C ALA A 288 10.32 5.68 -12.99
N GLU A 289 11.59 6.05 -13.06
CA GLU A 289 12.40 5.96 -14.28
C GLU A 289 12.62 4.50 -14.73
N ALA A 290 12.82 3.58 -13.78
CA ALA A 290 12.98 2.16 -14.08
C ALA A 290 11.69 1.56 -14.65
N ALA A 291 10.53 1.88 -14.06
CA ALA A 291 9.23 1.46 -14.56
C ALA A 291 8.95 2.04 -15.96
N ASP A 292 9.37 3.28 -16.22
CA ASP A 292 9.24 3.91 -17.54
C ASP A 292 10.09 3.22 -18.61
N ARG A 293 11.39 3.00 -18.33
CA ARG A 293 12.27 2.25 -19.24
C ARG A 293 11.78 0.83 -19.52
N ALA A 294 11.10 0.22 -18.55
CA ALA A 294 10.53 -1.13 -18.69
C ALA A 294 9.14 -1.14 -19.35
N GLY A 295 8.53 0.03 -19.64
CA GLY A 295 7.18 0.12 -20.20
C GLY A 295 6.08 -0.36 -19.24
N LEU A 296 6.34 -0.33 -17.93
CA LEU A 296 5.43 -0.80 -16.89
C LEU A 296 4.60 0.34 -16.31
N ALA A 297 3.35 0.02 -15.97
CA ALA A 297 2.49 0.90 -15.20
C ALA A 297 3.02 1.02 -13.77
N PHE A 298 3.16 2.25 -13.29
CA PHE A 298 3.78 2.57 -12.01
C PHE A 298 2.74 3.07 -11.00
N GLY A 299 2.55 2.32 -9.91
CA GLY A 299 1.61 2.66 -8.85
C GLY A 299 2.33 3.02 -7.56
N VAL A 300 2.05 4.22 -7.04
CA VAL A 300 2.68 4.77 -5.84
C VAL A 300 1.64 5.11 -4.80
N LYS A 301 1.84 4.60 -3.58
CA LYS A 301 1.21 5.11 -2.36
C LYS A 301 2.23 5.92 -1.57
N LEU A 302 2.02 7.24 -1.48
CA LEU A 302 2.93 8.13 -0.77
C LEU A 302 2.43 8.40 0.66
N VAL A 303 3.24 8.01 1.65
CA VAL A 303 2.97 8.18 3.10
C VAL A 303 4.11 8.96 3.76
N ARG A 304 3.91 9.47 4.99
CA ARG A 304 5.04 9.94 5.82
C ARG A 304 5.86 8.76 6.33
N GLY A 305 5.27 7.87 7.11
CA GLY A 305 5.92 6.71 7.71
C GLY A 305 5.19 6.29 8.97
N ALA A 306 5.40 5.04 9.42
CA ALA A 306 4.72 4.48 10.59
C ALA A 306 5.68 3.90 11.65
N TYR A 307 6.98 3.82 11.37
CA TYR A 307 7.96 3.11 12.20
C TYR A 307 9.04 4.04 12.79
N LEU A 308 8.82 5.36 12.82
CA LEU A 308 9.83 6.39 13.15
C LEU A 308 10.62 6.09 14.44
N ASP A 309 9.91 5.81 15.53
CA ASP A 309 10.55 5.58 16.83
C ASP A 309 11.37 4.29 16.82
N LYS A 310 10.88 3.24 16.16
CA LYS A 310 11.59 1.95 16.05
C LYS A 310 12.84 2.10 15.18
N GLU A 311 12.77 2.85 14.08
CA GLU A 311 13.93 3.12 13.21
C GLU A 311 15.02 3.90 13.95
N ARG A 312 14.65 4.95 14.68
CA ARG A 312 15.56 5.76 15.51
C ARG A 312 16.22 4.93 16.60
N GLU A 313 15.43 4.13 17.31
CA GLU A 313 15.94 3.25 18.34
C GLU A 313 16.89 2.19 17.78
N THR A 314 16.56 1.61 16.63
CA THR A 314 17.42 0.63 15.95
C THR A 314 18.75 1.26 15.55
N ALA A 315 18.74 2.45 14.94
CA ALA A 315 19.97 3.16 14.56
C ALA A 315 20.85 3.47 15.78
N ARG A 316 20.24 3.92 16.88
CA ARG A 316 20.92 4.19 18.15
C ARG A 316 21.58 2.94 18.72
N LEU A 317 20.87 1.81 18.77
CA LEU A 317 21.39 0.54 19.29
C LEU A 317 22.50 -0.04 18.43
N GLN A 318 22.43 0.16 17.10
CA GLN A 318 23.44 -0.33 16.16
C GLN A 318 24.62 0.63 15.99
N GLY A 319 24.53 1.86 16.50
CA GLY A 319 25.54 2.90 16.28
C GLY A 319 25.63 3.35 14.82
N THR A 320 24.53 3.22 14.05
CA THR A 320 24.44 3.60 12.64
C THR A 320 23.76 4.96 12.48
N GLU A 321 23.86 5.56 11.29
CA GLU A 321 23.16 6.81 11.00
C GLU A 321 21.64 6.59 11.01
N ASP A 322 20.90 7.48 11.67
CA ASP A 322 19.44 7.51 11.61
C ASP A 322 18.97 7.69 10.16
N PRO A 323 18.25 6.73 9.56
CA PRO A 323 17.79 6.81 8.18
C PRO A 323 16.62 7.81 8.01
N THR A 324 16.07 8.32 9.11
CA THR A 324 14.88 9.17 9.13
C THR A 324 15.22 10.65 9.06
N GLN A 325 14.25 11.47 8.64
CA GLN A 325 14.35 12.92 8.70
C GLN A 325 14.46 13.38 10.16
N PRO A 326 15.18 14.49 10.43
CA PRO A 326 15.46 14.93 11.80
C PRO A 326 14.19 15.28 12.58
N ASP A 327 13.20 15.87 11.92
CA ASP A 327 11.98 16.35 12.55
C ASP A 327 10.75 16.25 11.61
N TYR A 328 9.60 16.67 12.15
CA TYR A 328 8.33 16.68 11.44
C TYR A 328 8.32 17.63 10.24
N GLU A 329 9.00 18.76 10.33
CA GLU A 329 9.04 19.77 9.28
C GLU A 329 9.87 19.28 8.09
N ALA A 330 11.05 18.71 8.35
CA ALA A 330 11.87 18.03 7.36
C ALA A 330 11.14 16.84 6.70
N THR A 331 10.37 16.07 7.48
CA THR A 331 9.49 15.02 6.94
C THR A 331 8.41 15.59 6.03
N SER A 332 7.79 16.72 6.40
CA SER A 332 6.76 17.38 5.62
C SER A 332 7.33 17.97 4.32
N GLN A 333 8.50 18.58 4.36
CA GLN A 333 9.21 19.06 3.16
C GLN A 333 9.60 17.90 2.22
N SER A 334 10.09 16.80 2.78
CA SER A 334 10.38 15.57 2.03
C SER A 334 9.12 15.00 1.36
N TYR A 335 7.99 14.97 2.07
CA TYR A 335 6.69 14.54 1.53
C TYR A 335 6.26 15.44 0.37
N SER A 336 6.30 16.75 0.56
CA SER A 336 5.95 17.73 -0.48
C SER A 336 6.84 17.58 -1.72
N ARG A 337 8.15 17.35 -1.56
CA ARG A 337 9.06 17.10 -2.69
C ARG A 337 8.72 15.81 -3.44
N CYS A 338 8.42 14.72 -2.73
CA CYS A 338 8.03 13.45 -3.34
C CYS A 338 6.68 13.56 -4.06
N LEU A 339 5.73 14.29 -3.47
CA LEU A 339 4.42 14.58 -4.07
C LEU A 339 4.59 15.35 -5.38
N GLU A 340 5.43 16.39 -5.39
CA GLU A 340 5.71 17.17 -6.60
C GLU A 340 6.33 16.36 -7.73
N LEU A 341 7.29 15.51 -7.38
CA LEU A 341 7.89 14.57 -8.34
C LEU A 341 6.81 13.67 -8.95
N MET A 342 5.93 13.10 -8.13
CA MET A 342 4.91 12.18 -8.63
C MET A 342 3.80 12.86 -9.41
N LEU A 343 3.36 14.06 -9.01
CA LEU A 343 2.40 14.84 -9.80
C LEU A 343 2.97 15.18 -11.19
N THR A 344 4.26 15.49 -11.25
CA THR A 344 4.98 15.68 -12.52
C THR A 344 4.97 14.38 -13.34
N GLN A 345 5.33 13.24 -12.74
CA GLN A 345 5.31 11.93 -13.41
C GLN A 345 3.92 11.53 -13.92
N VAL A 346 2.86 11.75 -13.12
CA VAL A 346 1.46 11.50 -13.52
C VAL A 346 1.08 12.39 -14.70
N SER A 347 1.45 13.67 -14.68
CA SER A 347 1.19 14.58 -15.79
C SER A 347 1.91 14.18 -17.08
N HIS A 348 3.12 13.63 -17.00
CA HIS A 348 3.90 13.22 -18.17
C HIS A 348 3.51 11.85 -18.71
N ARG A 349 3.26 10.87 -17.83
CA ARG A 349 3.03 9.46 -18.20
C ARG A 349 1.55 9.09 -18.29
N GLY A 350 0.65 9.98 -17.85
CA GLY A 350 -0.80 9.79 -17.93
C GLY A 350 -1.26 8.47 -17.30
N PRO A 351 -1.98 7.60 -18.03
CA PRO A 351 -2.54 6.35 -17.49
C PRO A 351 -1.49 5.31 -17.10
N MET A 352 -0.21 5.54 -17.38
CA MET A 352 0.88 4.64 -16.98
C MET A 352 1.45 4.96 -15.59
N CYS A 353 1.00 6.03 -14.94
CA CYS A 353 1.49 6.43 -13.64
C CYS A 353 0.33 6.82 -12.72
N HIS A 354 0.26 6.18 -11.55
CA HIS A 354 -0.82 6.38 -10.59
C HIS A 354 -0.27 6.73 -9.22
N LEU A 355 -0.92 7.69 -8.56
CA LEU A 355 -0.55 8.20 -7.26
C LEU A 355 -1.73 8.13 -6.28
N MET A 356 -1.48 7.56 -5.11
CA MET A 356 -2.32 7.69 -3.93
C MET A 356 -1.61 8.59 -2.92
N VAL A 357 -2.28 9.69 -2.56
CA VAL A 357 -1.81 10.64 -1.53
C VAL A 357 -2.41 10.21 -0.21
N ALA A 358 -1.61 9.55 0.63
CA ALA A 358 -2.04 9.08 1.95
C ALA A 358 -1.49 10.01 3.04
N SER A 359 -2.31 10.99 3.43
CA SER A 359 -1.96 12.00 4.45
C SER A 359 -3.22 12.54 5.12
N HIS A 360 -3.13 12.83 6.42
CA HIS A 360 -4.15 13.57 7.18
C HIS A 360 -3.76 15.03 7.40
N ASN A 361 -2.61 15.48 6.89
CA ASN A 361 -2.18 16.86 7.01
C ASN A 361 -2.86 17.69 5.91
N GLU A 362 -3.56 18.75 6.34
CA GLU A 362 -4.32 19.63 5.45
C GLU A 362 -3.44 20.20 4.34
N ASP A 363 -2.24 20.68 4.66
CA ASP A 363 -1.35 21.31 3.67
C ASP A 363 -0.96 20.33 2.57
N SER A 364 -0.68 19.07 2.92
CA SER A 364 -0.35 18.01 1.95
C SER A 364 -1.54 17.74 1.02
N VAL A 365 -2.76 17.68 1.56
CA VAL A 365 -3.98 17.44 0.78
C VAL A 365 -4.31 18.65 -0.11
N ARG A 366 -4.15 19.86 0.44
CA ARG A 366 -4.34 21.11 -0.29
C ARG A 366 -3.32 21.27 -1.41
N GLN A 367 -2.06 20.86 -1.19
CA GLN A 367 -1.03 20.85 -2.23
C GLN A 367 -1.42 19.89 -3.36
N ALA A 368 -1.79 18.65 -3.02
CA ALA A 368 -2.18 17.65 -4.01
C ALA A 368 -3.36 18.12 -4.88
N THR A 369 -4.39 18.70 -4.25
CA THR A 369 -5.61 19.13 -4.94
C THR A 369 -5.46 20.43 -5.73
N LYS A 370 -4.61 21.37 -5.32
CA LYS A 370 -4.34 22.59 -6.10
C LYS A 370 -3.69 22.29 -7.46
N ARG A 371 -2.87 21.24 -7.52
CA ARG A 371 -2.02 20.94 -8.67
C ARG A 371 -2.59 19.82 -9.54
N ALA A 372 -3.33 18.89 -8.93
CA ALA A 372 -4.10 17.88 -9.65
C ALA A 372 -5.43 18.46 -10.13
N GLY A 373 -5.41 19.10 -11.31
CA GLY A 373 -6.65 19.35 -12.05
C GLY A 373 -7.38 18.07 -12.49
N TRP A 374 -6.72 16.90 -12.42
CA TRP A 374 -7.28 15.58 -12.75
C TRP A 374 -6.56 14.46 -11.96
N LEU A 375 -7.35 13.46 -11.53
CA LEU A 375 -6.97 12.18 -10.90
C LEU A 375 -6.05 12.26 -9.66
N CYS A 376 -6.65 12.47 -8.49
CA CYS A 376 -6.01 12.15 -7.22
C CYS A 376 -6.95 11.30 -6.35
N CYS A 377 -6.47 10.14 -5.94
CA CYS A 377 -7.09 9.33 -4.90
C CYS A 377 -6.46 9.77 -3.58
N VAL A 378 -7.16 10.61 -2.81
CA VAL A 378 -6.69 11.05 -1.49
C VAL A 378 -7.21 10.06 -0.46
N GLN A 379 -6.29 9.37 0.22
CA GLN A 379 -6.64 8.54 1.36
C GLN A 379 -6.67 9.44 2.60
N VAL A 380 -7.87 9.70 3.13
CA VAL A 380 -8.09 10.44 4.37
C VAL A 380 -8.73 9.46 5.34
N HIS A 381 -8.05 9.04 6.40
CA HIS A 381 -8.80 8.45 7.51
C HIS A 381 -9.61 9.56 8.19
N PRO A 382 -10.85 9.28 8.63
CA PRO A 382 -11.54 10.11 9.60
C PRO A 382 -10.84 9.90 10.94
N LEU A 383 -9.64 10.46 11.13
CA LEU A 383 -9.15 10.78 12.45
C LEU A 383 -7.97 11.76 12.41
N TRP A 384 -8.30 12.98 12.79
CA TRP A 384 -7.37 14.01 13.23
C TRP A 384 -6.64 13.48 14.47
N LEU A 385 -5.31 13.45 14.43
CA LEU A 385 -4.48 13.33 15.63
C LEU A 385 -4.32 14.76 16.18
N PRO A 386 -4.84 15.12 17.38
CA PRO A 386 -4.38 16.30 18.07
C PRO A 386 -2.96 16.01 18.54
N GLY A 387 -1.98 16.42 17.75
CA GLY A 387 -0.56 16.36 18.13
C GLY A 387 -0.02 17.78 18.22
N GLY A 388 0.12 18.27 19.45
CA GLY A 388 1.12 19.27 19.88
C GLY A 388 1.34 20.46 18.96
N GLY A 389 0.50 21.47 19.10
CA GLY A 389 0.72 22.81 18.55
C GLY A 389 0.53 23.86 19.65
N ASP A 390 1.17 23.70 20.80
CA ASP A 390 1.38 24.83 21.69
C ASP A 390 2.54 25.66 21.09
N PRO A 391 2.36 26.96 20.84
CA PRO A 391 3.46 27.82 20.44
C PRO A 391 4.40 27.99 21.62
N LEU A 392 5.59 27.38 21.55
CA LEU A 392 6.70 27.76 22.44
C LEU A 392 7.13 29.19 22.09
N PRO A 393 7.42 30.05 23.08
CA PRO A 393 7.84 31.42 22.83
C PRO A 393 9.23 31.47 22.20
N ASP A 394 9.43 32.47 21.33
CA ASP A 394 10.66 32.72 20.58
C ASP A 394 11.89 32.85 21.50
N PRO A 395 13.04 32.27 21.11
CA PRO A 395 14.29 32.50 21.81
C PRO A 395 14.92 33.83 21.39
N GLU A 396 14.98 34.79 22.29
CA GLU A 396 15.97 35.87 22.23
C GLU A 396 17.38 35.26 22.34
N GLY A 397 18.28 35.61 21.42
CA GLY A 397 19.73 35.44 21.60
C GLY A 397 20.41 36.78 21.93
N PRO A 398 21.75 36.87 22.02
CA PRO A 398 22.75 35.83 22.29
C PRO A 398 23.60 36.16 23.55
N GLY A 399 24.24 35.15 24.15
CA GLY A 399 25.21 35.34 25.24
C GLY A 399 26.25 34.22 25.28
N GLU A 400 27.51 34.61 25.07
CA GLU A 400 28.73 33.79 24.95
C GLU A 400 29.22 33.09 26.25
N PRO A 401 30.25 32.20 26.17
CA PRO A 401 30.37 31.01 27.02
C PRO A 401 31.31 31.17 28.24
N LYS A 402 31.20 30.26 29.21
CA LYS A 402 32.28 29.98 30.18
C LYS A 402 32.41 28.48 30.48
N CYS A 403 33.62 27.96 30.23
CA CYS A 403 34.20 26.74 30.78
C CYS A 403 34.28 26.79 32.31
N THR A 404 34.20 25.62 32.98
CA THR A 404 35.20 25.12 33.95
C THR A 404 34.83 23.75 34.55
N THR A 405 35.70 22.76 34.30
CA THR A 405 36.29 21.75 35.22
C THR A 405 35.47 21.03 36.29
N GLY A 406 35.66 19.70 36.39
CA GLY A 406 35.76 19.00 37.68
C GLY A 406 35.18 17.59 37.75
N CYS A 407 36.02 16.58 37.51
CA CYS A 407 35.81 15.20 37.99
C CYS A 407 36.20 15.13 39.49
N PRO A 408 35.68 14.18 40.31
CA PRO A 408 36.43 12.93 40.48
C PRO A 408 35.63 11.62 40.72
N GLN A 409 36.30 10.56 40.28
CA GLN A 409 36.36 9.13 40.64
C GLN A 409 35.60 8.53 41.84
N GLY A 410 35.21 7.25 41.67
CA GLY A 410 35.02 6.23 42.72
C GLY A 410 34.25 4.98 42.19
N THR A 411 34.88 4.06 41.47
CA THR A 411 35.35 2.70 41.90
C THR A 411 34.28 1.75 42.45
N GLY A 412 34.12 0.58 41.82
CA GLY A 412 33.46 -0.60 42.41
C GLY A 412 33.10 -1.69 41.41
N ALA A 413 34.06 -2.59 41.12
CA ALA A 413 33.87 -3.79 40.29
C ALA A 413 33.26 -4.95 41.10
N ALA A 414 32.38 -5.76 40.48
CA ALA A 414 32.23 -7.20 40.80
C ALA A 414 31.33 -7.96 39.79
N GLN A 415 31.90 -8.98 39.17
CA GLN A 415 31.30 -10.22 38.64
C GLN A 415 32.36 -11.33 38.86
N PRO A 416 32.10 -12.64 38.70
CA PRO A 416 30.84 -13.41 38.61
C PRO A 416 30.84 -14.66 39.53
N ARG A 417 29.72 -15.40 39.63
CA ARG A 417 29.73 -16.84 40.01
C ARG A 417 28.69 -17.65 39.26
N THR A 418 29.15 -18.82 38.83
CA THR A 418 28.52 -19.94 38.11
C THR A 418 27.93 -20.98 39.06
N SER A 419 26.85 -21.67 38.68
CA SER A 419 26.62 -23.09 39.05
C SER A 419 25.45 -23.73 38.27
N THR A 420 25.83 -24.68 37.39
CA THR A 420 25.37 -26.08 37.23
C THR A 420 23.91 -26.50 36.98
N GLU A 421 23.83 -27.51 36.08
CA GLU A 421 22.76 -28.37 35.58
C GLU A 421 21.71 -28.93 36.55
N ALA A 422 20.47 -29.09 36.05
CA ALA A 422 19.60 -30.23 36.33
C ALA A 422 18.65 -30.51 35.16
N ALA A 423 18.52 -31.78 34.81
CA ALA A 423 17.75 -32.33 33.69
C ALA A 423 16.28 -32.60 34.03
N GLY A 424 15.44 -32.65 32.98
CA GLY A 424 14.29 -33.56 32.86
C GLY A 424 12.96 -33.12 33.47
N ALA A 425 12.07 -32.56 32.64
CA ALA A 425 10.63 -32.83 32.64
C ALA A 425 9.96 -32.08 31.48
N GLU A 426 9.39 -32.82 30.52
CA GLU A 426 8.38 -32.26 29.59
C GLU A 426 7.10 -31.94 30.37
N PRO A 427 6.45 -30.78 30.13
CA PRO A 427 5.04 -30.63 30.45
C PRO A 427 4.21 -30.82 29.17
N GLU A 428 3.23 -31.71 29.32
CA GLU A 428 2.19 -32.08 28.37
C GLU A 428 1.50 -30.88 27.70
N GLY A 429 1.07 -31.13 26.46
CA GLY A 429 0.56 -30.15 25.52
C GLY A 429 -0.66 -29.36 25.99
N ILE A 430 -0.55 -28.04 25.83
CA ILE A 430 -1.69 -27.12 25.76
C ILE A 430 -2.35 -27.34 24.39
N PRO A 431 -3.65 -27.67 24.30
CA PRO A 431 -4.32 -27.82 23.01
C PRO A 431 -4.31 -26.48 22.25
N PRO A 432 -4.21 -26.50 20.91
CA PRO A 432 -4.14 -25.28 20.12
C PRO A 432 -5.42 -24.44 20.31
N LEU A 433 -5.24 -23.15 20.63
CA LEU A 433 -6.31 -22.16 20.62
C LEU A 433 -7.04 -22.21 19.27
N ALA A 434 -8.37 -22.11 19.32
CA ALA A 434 -9.24 -21.93 18.16
C ALA A 434 -8.68 -20.86 17.19
N PRO A 435 -8.87 -21.01 15.87
CA PRO A 435 -8.27 -20.10 14.89
C PRO A 435 -8.72 -18.66 15.18
N PRO A 436 -7.81 -17.67 15.10
CA PRO A 436 -8.18 -16.29 15.32
C PRO A 436 -9.23 -15.88 14.29
N GLY A 437 -10.35 -15.32 14.76
CA GLY A 437 -11.30 -14.62 13.88
C GLY A 437 -10.52 -13.58 13.06
N VAL A 438 -10.71 -13.59 11.75
CA VAL A 438 -10.01 -12.66 10.86
C VAL A 438 -10.57 -11.27 11.09
N MET A 439 -9.72 -10.38 11.61
CA MET A 439 -10.08 -8.99 11.89
C MET A 439 -9.78 -8.13 10.67
N TRP A 440 -10.76 -7.33 10.23
CA TRP A 440 -10.66 -6.51 9.02
C TRP A 440 -10.54 -5.03 9.38
N SER A 441 -9.56 -4.33 8.79
CA SER A 441 -9.46 -2.87 8.93
C SER A 441 -9.86 -2.16 7.63
N ILE A 442 -10.61 -1.06 7.74
CA ILE A 442 -10.97 -0.18 6.63
C ILE A 442 -10.13 1.09 6.68
N LYS A 443 -9.55 1.43 5.54
CA LYS A 443 -9.00 2.78 5.28
C LYS A 443 -9.84 3.45 4.21
N PHE A 444 -9.92 4.78 4.21
CA PHE A 444 -10.91 5.49 3.39
C PHE A 444 -10.23 6.29 2.30
N LEU A 445 -10.81 6.26 1.10
CA LEU A 445 -10.47 7.12 -0.01
C LEU A 445 -11.60 8.08 -0.33
N SER A 446 -11.24 9.33 -0.54
CA SER A 446 -12.06 10.28 -1.29
C SER A 446 -11.68 10.18 -2.76
N CYS A 447 -12.63 9.77 -3.60
CA CYS A 447 -12.50 9.79 -5.05
C CYS A 447 -13.34 10.95 -5.60
N CYS A 448 -12.72 11.83 -6.39
CA CYS A 448 -13.44 12.85 -7.13
C CYS A 448 -14.17 12.20 -8.33
N PRO A 449 -15.47 12.44 -8.55
CA PRO A 449 -16.15 12.00 -9.76
C PRO A 449 -15.67 12.84 -10.95
N GLY A 450 -14.99 12.22 -11.92
CA GLY A 450 -14.44 12.92 -13.09
C GLY A 450 -14.16 11.98 -14.26
N SER A 451 -15.05 12.02 -15.23
CA SER A 451 -15.14 11.25 -16.47
C SER A 451 -13.86 11.22 -17.33
N CYS A 452 -13.34 10.02 -17.62
CA CYS A 452 -12.49 9.80 -18.79
C CYS A 452 -13.39 9.71 -20.03
N LEU A 453 -13.56 10.82 -20.75
CA LEU A 453 -14.12 10.80 -22.10
C LEU A 453 -13.11 10.13 -23.03
N ALA A 454 -13.47 8.97 -23.58
CA ALA A 454 -12.80 8.39 -24.72
C ALA A 454 -12.80 9.40 -25.90
N PRO A 455 -11.77 9.41 -26.76
CA PRO A 455 -11.73 10.33 -27.89
C PRO A 455 -12.84 9.97 -28.88
N LYS A 456 -13.81 10.87 -29.08
CA LYS A 456 -14.71 10.80 -30.23
C LYS A 456 -13.89 11.02 -31.51
N PRO A 457 -14.09 10.23 -32.58
CA PRO A 457 -13.40 10.42 -33.83
C PRO A 457 -13.80 11.77 -34.46
N SER A 458 -12.81 12.51 -34.95
CA SER A 458 -13.01 13.76 -35.68
C SER A 458 -13.72 13.48 -37.00
N LEU A 459 -14.94 13.97 -37.11
CA LEU A 459 -15.65 14.18 -38.37
C LEU A 459 -14.90 15.24 -39.19
N TRP A 460 -14.19 14.77 -40.22
CA TRP A 460 -13.97 15.53 -41.45
C TRP A 460 -14.66 14.77 -42.57
N GLY A 461 -15.71 15.38 -43.13
CA GLY A 461 -16.45 14.82 -44.26
C GLY A 461 -15.73 15.08 -45.59
N ARG A 462 -15.80 14.10 -46.49
CA ARG A 462 -16.32 14.26 -47.86
C ARG A 462 -16.27 12.93 -48.63
N ALA A 463 -17.37 12.70 -49.35
CA ALA A 463 -17.52 11.86 -50.54
C ALA A 463 -17.47 10.33 -50.35
N HIS A 464 -18.61 9.74 -49.98
CA HIS A 464 -18.94 8.40 -50.46
C HIS A 464 -19.52 8.52 -51.88
N LEU A 465 -18.73 8.08 -52.86
CA LEU A 465 -19.26 7.47 -54.08
C LEU A 465 -19.72 6.07 -53.69
N ASP A 466 -21.02 5.86 -53.88
CA ASP A 466 -21.72 4.60 -53.81
C ASP A 466 -21.25 3.71 -54.98
N LEU A 467 -20.89 2.45 -54.70
CA LEU A 467 -21.00 1.31 -55.61
C LEU A 467 -20.61 0.02 -54.86
N SER A 468 -21.55 -0.93 -54.83
CA SER A 468 -21.41 -2.38 -54.62
C SER A 468 -21.31 -2.93 -53.18
N GLN A 469 -22.49 -3.21 -52.62
CA GLN A 469 -22.81 -4.46 -51.89
C GLN A 469 -23.36 -5.49 -52.91
N PRO A 470 -23.62 -6.79 -52.60
CA PRO A 470 -23.47 -7.50 -51.32
C PRO A 470 -22.87 -8.93 -51.43
N LYS A 471 -22.64 -9.59 -50.29
CA LYS A 471 -22.67 -11.07 -50.18
C LYS A 471 -23.80 -11.54 -49.25
N PHE A 472 -24.78 -12.16 -49.89
CA PHE A 472 -25.64 -13.31 -49.54
C PHE A 472 -25.99 -13.68 -48.09
N GLY A 473 -27.32 -13.77 -47.91
CA GLY A 473 -28.08 -14.82 -47.23
C GLY A 473 -29.56 -14.40 -47.29
N GLY A 474 -30.55 -15.11 -47.82
CA GLY A 474 -30.74 -16.46 -48.33
C GLY A 474 -32.22 -16.74 -48.13
N SER A 475 -33.00 -17.07 -49.17
CA SER A 475 -34.35 -17.67 -49.05
C SER A 475 -35.00 -17.93 -50.43
N VAL A 476 -35.38 -19.19 -50.63
CA VAL A 476 -36.55 -19.71 -51.37
C VAL A 476 -36.52 -19.79 -52.91
N ALA A 477 -36.52 -21.06 -53.35
CA ALA A 477 -37.24 -21.71 -54.46
C ALA A 477 -37.41 -20.98 -55.81
N GLN A 478 -36.98 -21.62 -56.90
CA GLN A 478 -37.82 -22.53 -57.71
C GLN A 478 -37.22 -22.68 -59.13
N GLU A 479 -37.11 -23.94 -59.58
CA GLU A 479 -37.10 -24.46 -60.97
C GLU A 479 -36.13 -23.92 -62.06
N GLY A 480 -35.55 -24.87 -62.83
CA GLY A 480 -35.42 -24.70 -64.28
C GLY A 480 -34.03 -24.76 -64.91
N SER A 481 -33.52 -25.99 -65.08
CA SER A 481 -32.93 -26.55 -66.31
C SER A 481 -31.80 -25.84 -67.11
N LEU A 482 -30.84 -26.70 -67.50
CA LEU A 482 -30.07 -26.77 -68.77
C LEU A 482 -28.64 -26.17 -68.83
N ASP A 483 -27.71 -27.13 -69.05
CA ASP A 483 -26.52 -27.14 -69.93
C ASP A 483 -25.24 -26.35 -69.60
N ASP A 484 -24.25 -27.10 -69.06
CA ASP A 484 -22.95 -27.51 -69.67
C ASP A 484 -22.35 -26.67 -70.84
N PRO A 485 -21.04 -26.73 -71.16
CA PRO A 485 -19.83 -26.55 -70.34
C PRO A 485 -18.73 -25.67 -71.01
N ARG A 486 -17.58 -25.62 -70.31
CA ARG A 486 -16.19 -25.70 -70.81
C ARG A 486 -15.38 -24.42 -71.06
N ALA A 487 -14.10 -24.60 -70.64
CA ALA A 487 -12.87 -24.04 -71.19
C ALA A 487 -12.57 -22.58 -70.81
N GLN A 488 -11.35 -22.14 -70.51
CA GLN A 488 -10.01 -22.72 -70.50
C GLN A 488 -9.10 -21.69 -69.78
N ARG A 489 -7.93 -22.15 -69.28
CA ARG A 489 -6.59 -21.51 -69.26
C ARG A 489 -6.55 -19.97 -69.22
N GLY A 490 -5.85 -19.29 -68.33
CA GLY A 490 -4.62 -19.64 -67.63
C GLY A 490 -3.69 -18.42 -67.70
N HIS A 491 -3.24 -17.95 -66.55
CA HIS A 491 -1.87 -17.58 -66.19
C HIS A 491 -1.85 -16.86 -64.85
#